data_AF-A0A1I6AMR5-F1
#
_entry.id   AF-A0A1I6AMR5-F1
#
_cell.length_a   1.000
_cell.length_b   1.000
_cell.length_c   1.000
_cell.angle_alpha   90.00
_cell.angle_beta   90.00
_cell.angle_gamma   90.00
#
_symmetry.space_group_name_H-M   'P 1'
#
loop_
_entity.id
_entity.type
_entity.pdbx_description
1 polymer ?
#
loop_
_entity_poly.entity_id
_entity_poly.type
_entity_poly.pdbx_seq_one_letter_code
_entity_poly.pdbx_strand_id
1 'polypeptide(L)'
;MDEKAFKTYAELAKGMGGDYGAGYLRGLRRHYHGEKFGTAEEHETWLAMTGHRQEMGDGYRDGFAGHPPSRRPGRPTRLGARPRNVSLDDERAEFARELGGGNLSEGIRIALDMARGDQE
;
A
#
# COMPACT_ATOMS: atom_id res chain seq x y z
N MET A 1 8.54 2.10 20.12
CA MET A 1 8.88 2.92 18.95
C MET A 1 9.24 4.34 19.40
N ASP A 2 10.20 4.99 18.73
CA ASP A 2 10.57 6.39 18.98
C ASP A 2 9.61 7.36 18.26
N GLU A 3 9.39 8.56 18.82
CA GLU A 3 8.48 9.57 18.25
C GLU A 3 8.88 9.98 16.82
N LYS A 4 10.19 10.08 16.55
CA LYS A 4 10.68 10.45 15.22
C LYS A 4 10.28 9.41 14.18
N ALA A 5 10.45 8.13 14.51
CA ALA A 5 10.07 7.03 13.64
C ALA A 5 8.55 6.97 13.44
N PHE A 6 7.77 7.24 14.50
CA PHE A 6 6.31 7.33 14.41
C PHE A 6 5.87 8.41 13.42
N LYS A 7 6.42 9.63 13.54
CA LYS A 7 6.10 10.74 12.64
C LYS A 7 6.45 10.41 11.19
N THR A 8 7.65 9.91 10.95
CA THR A 8 8.10 9.53 9.59
C THR A 8 7.20 8.47 8.97
N TYR A 9 6.87 7.40 9.70
CA TYR A 9 6.02 6.33 9.18
C TYR A 9 4.57 6.78 9.00
N ALA A 10 4.06 7.64 9.88
CA ALA A 10 2.73 8.21 9.74
C ALA A 10 2.62 9.12 8.51
N GLU A 11 3.63 9.94 8.22
CA GLU A 11 3.65 10.78 7.01
C GLU A 11 3.74 9.93 5.74
N LEU A 12 4.61 8.91 5.72
CA LEU A 12 4.69 7.96 4.61
C LEU A 12 3.34 7.28 4.35
N ALA A 13 2.69 6.77 5.41
CA ALA A 13 1.39 6.11 5.31
C ALA A 13 0.27 7.04 4.82
N LYS A 14 0.27 8.30 5.24
CA LYS A 14 -0.66 9.31 4.69
C LYS A 14 -0.43 9.53 3.19
N GLY A 15 0.83 9.53 2.75
CA GLY A 15 1.19 9.68 1.34
C GLY A 15 0.81 8.49 0.45
N MET A 16 0.68 7.28 1.02
CA MET A 16 0.23 6.10 0.25
C MET A 16 -1.27 6.08 -0.03
N GLY A 17 -2.09 6.70 0.82
CA GLY A 17 -3.55 6.67 0.69
C GLY A 17 -4.14 5.25 0.75
N GLY A 18 -5.44 5.15 0.47
CA GLY A 18 -6.16 3.87 0.38
C GLY A 18 -6.36 3.12 1.71
N ASP A 19 -6.94 1.93 1.60
CA ASP A 19 -7.29 1.10 2.76
C ASP A 19 -6.05 0.62 3.53
N TYR A 20 -4.95 0.32 2.82
CA TYR A 20 -3.69 -0.05 3.45
C TYR A 20 -3.13 1.07 4.34
N GLY A 21 -3.04 2.30 3.81
CA GLY A 21 -2.54 3.45 4.58
C GLY A 21 -3.39 3.75 5.82
N ALA A 22 -4.72 3.63 5.69
CA ALA A 22 -5.64 3.79 6.81
C ALA A 22 -5.44 2.72 7.89
N GLY A 23 -5.30 1.45 7.49
CA GLY A 23 -4.99 0.35 8.39
C GLY A 23 -3.65 0.55 9.09
N TYR A 24 -2.61 0.91 8.32
CA TYR A 24 -1.25 1.13 8.81
C TYR A 24 -1.17 2.23 9.85
N LEU A 25 -1.79 3.39 9.60
CA LEU A 25 -1.83 4.48 10.59
C LEU A 25 -2.48 4.04 11.90
N ARG A 26 -3.53 3.22 11.84
CA ARG A 26 -4.25 2.74 13.02
C ARG A 26 -3.42 1.71 13.80
N GLY A 27 -2.73 0.80 13.11
CA GLY A 27 -1.79 -0.14 13.72
C GLY A 27 -0.58 0.56 14.35
N LEU A 28 -0.04 1.56 13.67
CA LEU A 28 1.09 2.36 14.14
C LEU A 28 0.75 3.16 15.41
N ARG A 29 -0.44 3.75 15.47
CA ARG A 29 -0.94 4.44 16.67
C ARG A 29 -1.10 3.49 17.86
N ARG A 30 -1.63 2.29 17.61
CA ARG A 30 -1.73 1.22 18.63
C ARG A 30 -0.34 0.82 19.13
N HIS A 31 0.64 0.69 18.26
CA HIS A 31 2.02 0.37 18.64
C HIS A 31 2.69 1.49 19.46
N TYR A 32 2.45 2.76 19.10
CA TYR A 32 3.06 3.91 19.78
C TYR A 32 2.40 4.27 21.11
N HIS A 33 1.06 4.31 21.15
CA HIS A 33 0.30 4.67 22.35
C HIS A 33 -0.03 3.46 23.25
N GLY A 34 0.14 2.24 22.76
CA GLY A 34 -0.19 1.01 23.47
C GLY A 34 -1.70 0.85 23.70
N GLU A 35 -2.06 0.26 24.83
CA GLU A 35 -3.46 0.01 25.24
C GLU A 35 -4.28 1.29 25.49
N LYS A 36 -3.63 2.46 25.52
CA LYS A 36 -4.32 3.75 25.59
C LYS A 36 -5.04 4.10 24.28
N PHE A 37 -4.83 3.35 23.20
CA PHE A 37 -5.42 3.61 21.89
C PHE A 37 -6.26 2.42 21.38
N GLY A 38 -7.59 2.60 21.45
CA GLY A 38 -8.60 1.61 21.04
C GLY A 38 -8.77 0.45 22.04
N THR A 39 -9.82 -0.34 21.88
CA THR A 39 -10.09 -1.51 22.74
C THR A 39 -9.39 -2.79 22.25
N ALA A 40 -9.29 -3.82 23.09
CA ALA A 40 -8.81 -5.14 22.65
C ALA A 40 -9.69 -5.72 21.53
N GLU A 41 -11.01 -5.58 21.64
CA GLU A 41 -11.98 -6.06 20.65
C GLU A 41 -11.82 -5.37 19.28
N GLU A 42 -11.54 -4.07 19.28
CA GLU A 42 -11.21 -3.36 18.03
C GLU A 42 -9.96 -3.97 17.39
N HIS A 43 -8.90 -4.17 18.17
CA HIS A 43 -7.65 -4.77 17.68
C HIS A 43 -7.87 -6.15 17.05
N GLU A 44 -8.67 -7.00 17.68
CA GLU A 44 -9.05 -8.30 17.14
C GLU A 44 -9.84 -8.16 15.83
N THR A 45 -10.76 -7.18 15.76
CA THR A 45 -11.50 -6.88 14.52
C THR A 45 -10.56 -6.49 13.39
N TRP A 46 -9.54 -5.68 13.68
CA TRP A 46 -8.52 -5.27 12.69
C TRP A 46 -7.64 -6.44 12.25
N LEU A 47 -7.24 -7.32 13.18
CA LEU A 47 -6.47 -8.52 12.86
C LEU A 47 -7.27 -9.52 12.02
N ALA A 48 -8.58 -9.62 12.27
CA ALA A 48 -9.49 -10.51 11.54
C ALA A 48 -9.91 -9.96 10.16
N MET A 49 -9.50 -8.74 9.78
CA MET A 49 -9.82 -8.19 8.47
C MET A 49 -9.14 -8.97 7.34
N THR A 50 -9.96 -9.68 6.58
CA THR A 50 -9.56 -10.49 5.43
C THR A 50 -10.51 -10.24 4.24
N GLY A 51 -10.24 -10.87 3.09
CA GLY A 51 -11.06 -10.73 1.88
C GLY A 51 -11.06 -9.30 1.34
N HIS A 52 -12.25 -8.69 1.23
CA HIS A 52 -12.42 -7.34 0.69
C HIS A 52 -11.79 -6.23 1.55
N ARG A 53 -11.44 -6.51 2.83
CA ARG A 53 -10.71 -5.59 3.73
C ARG A 53 -9.29 -6.04 4.02
N GLN A 54 -8.77 -6.99 3.24
CA GLN A 54 -7.45 -7.57 3.47
C GLN A 54 -6.34 -6.51 3.45
N GLU A 55 -6.38 -5.56 2.52
CA GLU A 55 -5.40 -4.46 2.48
C GLU A 55 -5.38 -3.63 3.76
N MET A 56 -6.57 -3.38 4.33
CA MET A 56 -6.72 -2.66 5.58
C MET A 56 -6.15 -3.44 6.78
N GLY A 57 -6.49 -4.73 6.88
CA GLY A 57 -5.98 -5.61 7.95
C GLY A 57 -4.48 -5.87 7.86
N ASP A 58 -3.96 -5.89 6.64
CA ASP A 58 -2.54 -6.03 6.39
C ASP A 58 -1.75 -4.77 6.72
N GLY A 59 -2.27 -3.60 6.33
CA GLY A 59 -1.72 -2.31 6.76
C GLY A 59 -1.66 -2.23 8.28
N TYR A 60 -2.75 -2.59 8.96
CA TYR A 60 -2.82 -2.64 10.42
C TYR A 60 -1.73 -3.51 11.04
N ARG A 61 -1.52 -4.73 10.52
CA ARG A 61 -0.49 -5.64 11.01
C ARG A 61 0.92 -5.08 10.83
N ASP A 62 1.21 -4.49 9.67
CA ASP A 62 2.51 -3.87 9.41
C ASP A 62 2.78 -2.69 10.35
N GLY A 63 1.80 -1.81 10.53
CA GLY A 63 1.90 -0.66 11.43
C GLY A 63 2.02 -1.08 12.89
N PHE A 64 1.31 -2.13 13.31
CA PHE A 64 1.38 -2.66 14.67
C PHE A 64 2.71 -3.36 14.98
N ALA A 65 3.31 -4.01 13.99
CA ALA A 65 4.65 -4.58 14.09
C ALA A 65 5.76 -3.51 14.13
N GLY A 66 5.43 -2.26 13.77
CA GLY A 66 6.41 -1.17 13.68
C GLY A 66 7.35 -1.30 12.48
N HIS A 67 6.98 -2.10 11.47
CA HIS A 67 7.71 -2.18 10.22
C HIS A 67 7.53 -0.90 9.42
N PRO A 68 8.54 -0.43 8.67
CA PRO A 68 8.35 0.67 7.73
C PRO A 68 7.22 0.31 6.77
N PRO A 69 6.39 1.29 6.36
CA PRO A 69 5.25 0.97 5.54
C PRO A 69 5.74 0.46 4.19
N SER A 70 5.40 -0.79 3.88
CA SER A 70 5.76 -1.37 2.61
C SER A 70 4.80 -0.78 1.57
N ARG A 71 5.33 -0.11 0.54
CA ARG A 71 4.56 0.12 -0.68
C ARG A 71 4.31 -1.27 -1.25
N ARG A 72 3.18 -1.86 -0.89
CA ARG A 72 2.86 -3.22 -1.32
C ARG A 72 3.06 -3.28 -2.83
N PRO A 73 3.73 -4.32 -3.35
CA PRO A 73 3.82 -4.51 -4.78
C PRO A 73 2.39 -4.47 -5.30
N GLY A 74 2.11 -3.53 -6.20
CA GLY A 74 0.77 -3.35 -6.71
C GLY A 74 0.22 -4.65 -7.24
N ARG A 75 -1.11 -4.72 -7.28
CA ARG A 75 -1.82 -5.77 -8.00
C ARG A 75 -1.11 -5.99 -9.34
N PRO A 76 -0.78 -7.23 -9.74
CA PRO A 76 -0.02 -7.49 -10.96
C PRO A 76 -0.73 -6.90 -12.18
N THR A 77 0.03 -6.31 -13.09
CA THR A 77 -0.51 -5.73 -14.33
C THR A 77 -1.37 -6.77 -15.05
N ARG A 78 -2.59 -6.38 -15.40
CA ARG A 78 -3.54 -7.22 -16.14
C ARG A 78 -3.63 -6.67 -17.56
N LEU A 79 -3.34 -7.51 -18.55
CA LEU A 79 -3.63 -7.21 -19.94
C LEU A 79 -4.92 -7.96 -20.30
N GLY A 80 -6.06 -7.25 -20.27
CA GLY A 80 -7.39 -7.89 -20.30
C GLY A 80 -7.74 -8.58 -18.98
N ALA A 81 -8.28 -9.80 -19.03
CA ALA A 81 -8.75 -10.52 -17.84
C ALA A 81 -7.65 -11.27 -17.05
N ARG A 82 -6.42 -11.37 -17.58
CA ARG A 82 -5.35 -12.22 -17.03
C ARG A 82 -4.07 -11.45 -16.68
N PRO A 83 -3.37 -11.83 -15.60
CA PRO A 83 -2.04 -11.31 -15.32
C PRO A 83 -1.09 -11.73 -16.44
N ARG A 84 -0.16 -10.83 -16.81
CA ARG A 84 0.86 -11.09 -17.83
C ARG A 84 2.24 -10.70 -17.30
N ASN A 85 3.23 -11.50 -17.67
CA ASN A 85 4.62 -11.14 -17.49
C ASN A 85 4.99 -10.12 -18.57
N VAL A 86 5.65 -9.04 -18.17
CA VAL A 86 6.17 -8.02 -19.08
C VAL A 86 7.64 -7.82 -18.78
N SER A 87 8.41 -7.62 -19.84
CA SER A 87 9.84 -7.30 -19.75
C SER A 87 10.01 -5.82 -20.05
N LEU A 88 10.72 -5.13 -19.17
CA LEU A 88 11.04 -3.72 -19.28
C LEU A 88 12.54 -3.56 -19.06
N ASP A 89 13.15 -2.66 -19.82
CA ASP A 89 14.46 -2.12 -19.48
C ASP A 89 14.36 -1.17 -18.27
N ASP A 90 15.52 -0.81 -17.70
CA ASP A 90 15.59 -0.01 -16.47
C ASP A 90 14.95 1.37 -16.62
N GLU A 91 15.11 2.03 -17.77
CA GLU A 91 14.53 3.35 -18.05
C GLU A 91 12.99 3.26 -18.05
N ARG A 92 12.43 2.26 -18.72
CA ARG A 92 10.97 2.04 -18.73
C ARG A 92 10.43 1.58 -17.39
N ALA A 93 11.20 0.80 -16.64
CA ALA A 93 10.82 0.39 -15.29
C ALA A 93 10.79 1.60 -14.34
N GLU A 94 11.71 2.54 -14.47
CA GLU A 94 11.73 3.77 -13.69
C GLU A 94 10.57 4.70 -14.07
N PHE A 95 10.34 4.91 -15.37
CA PHE A 95 9.19 5.66 -15.87
C PHE A 95 7.86 5.09 -15.34
N ALA A 96 7.68 3.77 -15.42
CA ALA A 96 6.49 3.12 -14.89
C ALA A 96 6.40 3.20 -13.35
N ARG A 97 7.53 3.23 -12.63
CA ARG A 97 7.49 3.50 -11.19
C ARG A 97 7.05 4.92 -10.91
N GLU A 98 7.60 5.92 -11.59
CA GLU A 98 7.21 7.32 -11.40
C GLU A 98 5.73 7.53 -11.70
N LEU A 99 5.26 7.03 -12.83
CA LEU A 99 3.86 7.10 -13.26
C LEU A 99 2.90 6.42 -12.27
N GLY A 100 3.35 5.34 -11.63
CA GLY A 100 2.59 4.61 -10.62
C GLY A 100 2.82 5.07 -9.18
N GLY A 101 3.44 6.24 -8.93
CA GLY A 101 3.70 6.71 -7.56
C GLY A 101 4.65 5.80 -6.75
N GLY A 102 5.53 5.10 -7.45
CA GLY A 102 6.44 4.06 -6.96
C GLY A 102 5.93 2.63 -7.12
N ASN A 103 4.74 2.43 -7.68
CA ASN A 103 4.16 1.12 -7.94
C ASN A 103 4.31 0.74 -9.42
N LEU A 104 5.28 -0.12 -9.71
CA LEU A 104 5.61 -0.54 -11.08
C LEU A 104 4.39 -1.12 -11.82
N SER A 105 3.64 -2.01 -11.19
CA SER A 105 2.48 -2.65 -11.83
C SER A 105 1.37 -1.67 -12.19
N GLU A 106 1.19 -0.63 -11.37
CA GLU A 106 0.17 0.40 -11.60
C GLU A 106 0.59 1.33 -12.74
N GLY A 107 1.83 1.83 -12.73
CA GLY A 107 2.28 2.66 -13.84
C GLY A 107 2.31 1.93 -15.17
N ILE A 108 2.59 0.62 -15.19
CA ILE A 108 2.44 -0.18 -16.43
C ILE A 108 0.98 -0.16 -16.91
N ARG A 109 -0.03 -0.21 -16.03
CA ARG A 109 -1.44 -0.12 -16.46
C ARG A 109 -1.78 1.25 -17.01
N ILE A 110 -1.40 2.31 -16.30
CA ILE A 110 -1.66 3.70 -16.73
C ILE A 110 -1.03 3.93 -18.11
N ALA A 111 0.21 3.48 -18.31
CA ALA A 111 0.89 3.56 -19.61
C ALA A 111 0.14 2.82 -20.73
N LEU A 112 -0.39 1.63 -20.45
CA LEU A 112 -1.16 0.84 -21.41
C LEU A 112 -2.52 1.46 -21.74
N ASP A 113 -3.19 2.07 -20.76
CA ASP A 113 -4.46 2.77 -20.95
C ASP A 113 -4.27 4.05 -21.76
N MET A 114 -3.21 4.83 -21.50
CA MET A 114 -2.83 5.99 -22.32
C MET A 114 -2.58 5.58 -23.78
N ALA A 115 -1.79 4.52 -23.99
CA ALA A 115 -1.50 4.04 -25.35
C ALA A 115 -2.72 3.52 -26.12
N ARG A 116 -3.80 3.12 -25.43
CA ARG A 116 -5.07 2.72 -26.05
C ARG A 116 -5.98 3.90 -26.35
N GLY A 117 -5.96 4.95 -25.52
CA GLY A 117 -6.74 6.16 -25.73
C GLY A 117 -6.27 7.01 -26.92
N ASP A 118 -4.99 6.92 -27.29
CA ASP A 118 -4.40 7.61 -28.46
C ASP A 118 -4.70 6.93 -29.82
N GLN A 119 -5.48 5.85 -29.85
CA GLN A 119 -5.78 5.06 -31.06
C GLN A 119 -7.21 5.27 -31.61
N GLU A 120 -8.00 6.20 -31.05
CA GLU A 120 -9.36 6.57 -31.50
C GLU A 120 -9.42 7.93 -32.19
#